data_AF-A0A1D1W0Y6-F1
#
_entry.id   AF-A0A1D1W0Y6-F1
#
_cell.length_a   1.000
_cell.length_b   1.000
_cell.length_c   1.000
_cell.angle_alpha   90.00
_cell.angle_beta   90.00
_cell.angle_gamma   90.00
#
_symmetry.space_group_name_H-M   'P 1'
#
loop_
_entity.id
_entity.type
_entity.pdbx_description
1 polymer ?
#
loop_
_entity_poly.entity_id
_entity_poly.type
_entity_poly.pdbx_seq_one_letter_code
_entity_poly.pdbx_strand_id
1 'polypeptide(L)'
;MRLATLLLLVLAAVHHGRCAALVKTSTNYPYSAWPSNIIKYRIGPGFVNDELQALKNAMQQITEDSGRCIQFVQDTATTGPGSAPFVQINHAFPPPGNNAACWTYPGFHRGQLSSNIGQLAIAFGATGTTNADGACLGAGRERDAMAFLVNLLGQHNEWQRSDRESVMTFGATDDAGRNNLVKTSLASKMFFGKGNQLSDPYGTNQGTFDPLSITMISSERYSRDASNPVFRLANSQQVGQKAALSVADCQALMSMYGRYCPPTGSGSRPTCTTADPYAAGAVLPNNGANTNTANQPGLPLQLDANGNPVLR
;
A
#
# COMPACT_ATOMS: atom_id res chain seq x y z
N MET A 1 3.65 39.41 48.59
CA MET A 1 3.46 39.05 47.17
C MET A 1 3.79 37.58 46.99
N ARG A 2 2.79 36.73 46.73
CA ARG A 2 3.00 35.29 46.47
C ARG A 2 3.01 35.08 44.96
N LEU A 3 4.16 34.65 44.43
CA LEU A 3 4.36 34.31 43.03
C LEU A 3 3.67 32.95 42.78
N ALA A 4 2.56 32.97 42.02
CA ALA A 4 1.87 31.76 41.61
C ALA A 4 2.59 31.16 40.39
N THR A 5 3.28 30.04 40.60
CA THR A 5 3.89 29.25 39.53
C THR A 5 2.79 28.57 38.72
N LEU A 6 2.48 29.13 37.55
CA LEU A 6 1.55 28.55 36.59
C LEU A 6 2.23 27.35 35.91
N LEU A 7 1.96 26.14 36.40
CA LEU A 7 2.39 24.89 35.79
C LEU A 7 1.57 24.69 34.50
N LEU A 8 2.10 25.14 33.37
CA LEU A 8 1.51 24.91 32.05
C LEU A 8 1.68 23.42 31.70
N LEU A 9 0.70 22.61 32.07
CA LEU A 9 0.63 21.21 31.70
C LEU A 9 0.28 21.16 30.21
N VAL A 10 1.31 21.15 29.35
CA VAL A 10 1.15 20.87 27.92
C VAL A 10 0.73 19.41 27.83
N LEU A 11 -0.59 19.18 27.89
CA LEU A 11 -1.18 17.97 27.34
C LEU A 11 -0.90 18.03 25.84
N ALA A 12 0.27 17.55 25.45
CA ALA A 12 0.47 16.99 24.14
C ALA A 12 -0.49 15.80 24.09
N ALA A 13 -1.73 16.06 23.66
CA ALA A 13 -2.61 15.04 23.18
C ALA A 13 -1.84 14.40 22.02
N VAL A 14 -1.13 13.32 22.33
CA VAL A 14 -0.61 12.41 21.33
C VAL A 14 -1.87 11.83 20.71
N HIS A 15 -2.45 12.54 19.74
CA HIS A 15 -3.42 11.96 18.84
C HIS A 15 -2.66 10.84 18.16
N HIS A 16 -2.91 9.62 18.63
CA HIS A 16 -2.44 8.40 17.97
C HIS A 16 -3.25 8.33 16.68
N GLY A 17 -2.81 9.12 15.70
CA GLY A 17 -3.40 9.26 14.39
C GLY A 17 -3.22 7.96 13.64
N ARG A 18 -4.13 7.02 13.89
CA ARG A 18 -4.32 5.91 12.98
C ARG A 18 -4.93 6.55 11.72
N CYS A 19 -4.23 6.51 10.61
CA CYS A 19 -4.73 6.93 9.32
C CYS A 19 -4.39 5.79 8.37
N ALA A 20 -5.40 5.04 7.95
CA ALA A 20 -5.36 4.04 6.88
C ALA A 20 -6.70 3.31 6.91
N ALA A 21 -7.18 2.87 5.76
CA ALA A 21 -8.21 1.84 5.75
C ALA A 21 -7.58 0.46 5.96
N LEU A 22 -8.03 -0.29 6.96
CA LEU A 22 -7.53 -1.64 7.24
C LEU A 22 -8.53 -2.71 6.83
N VAL A 23 -8.03 -3.87 6.39
CA VAL A 23 -8.82 -5.07 6.16
C VAL A 23 -9.67 -5.40 7.40
N LYS A 24 -10.98 -5.54 7.21
CA LYS A 24 -11.93 -5.84 8.30
C LYS A 24 -12.33 -7.30 8.26
N THR A 25 -11.86 -8.09 9.22
CA THR A 25 -12.22 -9.51 9.30
C THR A 25 -13.72 -9.67 9.58
N SER A 26 -14.46 -10.34 8.69
CA SER A 26 -15.87 -10.69 8.90
C SER A 26 -16.18 -12.08 8.35
N THR A 27 -17.36 -12.64 8.64
CA THR A 27 -17.76 -13.94 8.08
C THR A 27 -17.89 -13.93 6.55
N ASN A 28 -18.24 -12.77 5.98
CA ASN A 28 -18.47 -12.59 4.54
C ASN A 28 -17.25 -11.99 3.82
N TYR A 29 -16.13 -11.80 4.51
CA TYR A 29 -14.90 -11.26 3.94
C TYR A 29 -13.70 -12.14 4.30
N PRO A 30 -13.15 -12.91 3.35
CA PRO A 30 -12.20 -13.98 3.65
C PRO A 30 -10.80 -13.48 4.04
N TYR A 31 -10.56 -12.17 4.05
CA TYR A 31 -9.24 -11.59 4.29
C TYR A 31 -9.02 -11.15 5.74
N SER A 32 -7.76 -11.20 6.16
CA SER A 32 -7.29 -10.76 7.48
C SER A 32 -5.85 -10.23 7.42
N ALA A 33 -5.30 -9.79 8.56
CA ALA A 33 -3.84 -9.72 8.69
C ALA A 33 -3.22 -11.12 8.48
N TRP A 34 -1.96 -11.16 8.04
CA TRP A 34 -1.22 -12.41 7.96
C TRP A 34 -1.07 -13.04 9.36
N PRO A 35 -1.05 -14.39 9.46
CA PRO A 35 -0.97 -15.08 10.76
C PRO A 35 0.43 -15.03 11.40
N SER A 36 1.34 -14.20 10.87
CA SER A 36 2.70 -13.97 11.35
C SER A 36 3.16 -12.57 10.91
N ASN A 37 4.18 -12.03 11.59
CA ASN A 37 4.94 -10.88 11.11
C ASN A 37 6.05 -11.25 10.12
N ILE A 38 6.31 -12.55 9.92
CA ILE A 38 7.21 -13.06 8.88
C ILE A 38 6.35 -13.43 7.66
N ILE A 39 6.43 -12.61 6.62
CA ILE A 39 5.72 -12.80 5.37
C ILE A 39 6.62 -13.61 4.43
N LYS A 40 6.30 -14.89 4.26
CA LYS A 40 6.99 -15.72 3.28
C LYS A 40 6.56 -15.35 1.87
N TYR A 41 7.50 -15.26 0.94
CA TYR A 41 7.19 -15.00 -0.47
C TYR A 41 7.98 -15.91 -1.40
N ARG A 42 7.39 -16.23 -2.54
CA ARG A 42 8.02 -16.87 -3.69
C ARG A 42 7.94 -15.93 -4.88
N ILE A 43 8.97 -15.96 -5.72
CA ILE A 43 9.05 -15.18 -6.94
C ILE A 43 8.83 -16.12 -8.11
N GLY A 44 7.82 -15.80 -8.94
CA GLY A 44 7.56 -16.48 -10.19
C GLY A 44 8.59 -16.12 -11.27
N PRO A 45 8.55 -16.78 -12.44
CA PRO A 45 9.41 -16.43 -13.56
C PRO A 45 9.02 -15.07 -14.17
N GLY A 46 9.92 -14.51 -14.98
CA GLY A 46 9.63 -13.35 -15.85
C GLY A 46 10.11 -12.00 -15.34
N PHE A 47 10.56 -11.90 -14.09
CA PHE A 47 11.12 -10.66 -13.57
C PHE A 47 12.52 -10.38 -14.11
N VAL A 48 12.81 -9.10 -14.40
CA VAL A 48 14.18 -8.63 -14.65
C VAL A 48 14.85 -8.14 -13.35
N ASN A 49 16.18 -7.99 -13.35
CA ASN A 49 16.95 -7.63 -12.16
C ASN A 49 16.48 -6.34 -11.48
N ASP A 50 16.19 -5.30 -12.26
CA ASP A 50 15.75 -4.00 -11.72
C ASP A 50 14.40 -4.11 -11.01
N GLU A 51 13.49 -4.96 -11.49
CA GLU A 51 12.19 -5.19 -10.85
C GLU A 51 12.35 -5.96 -9.54
N LEU A 52 13.21 -6.99 -9.53
CA LEU A 52 13.51 -7.75 -8.32
C LEU A 52 14.19 -6.87 -7.28
N GLN A 53 15.10 -6.00 -7.69
CA GLN A 53 15.77 -5.07 -6.80
C GLN A 53 14.79 -4.06 -6.22
N ALA A 54 13.92 -3.46 -7.03
CA ALA A 54 12.87 -2.55 -6.57
C ALA A 54 11.94 -3.22 -5.53
N LEU A 55 11.51 -4.46 -5.81
CA LEU A 55 10.67 -5.24 -4.89
C LEU A 55 11.38 -5.52 -3.56
N LYS A 56 12.65 -5.96 -3.61
CA LYS A 56 13.46 -6.24 -2.40
C LYS A 56 13.75 -4.98 -1.59
N ASN A 57 14.05 -3.86 -2.25
CA ASN A 57 14.25 -2.58 -1.59
C ASN A 57 12.97 -2.13 -0.86
N ALA A 58 11.81 -2.26 -1.50
CA ALA A 58 10.52 -1.96 -0.88
C ALA A 58 10.23 -2.86 0.33
N MET A 59 10.50 -4.17 0.24
CA MET A 59 10.39 -5.10 1.37
C MET A 59 11.30 -4.67 2.53
N GLN A 60 12.56 -4.34 2.24
CA GLN A 60 13.53 -3.89 3.24
C GLN A 60 13.08 -2.58 3.89
N GLN A 61 12.61 -1.61 3.12
CA GLN A 61 12.15 -0.33 3.65
C GLN A 61 10.94 -0.50 4.59
N ILE A 62 9.97 -1.35 4.25
CA ILE A 62 8.86 -1.69 5.16
C ILE A 62 9.37 -2.35 6.45
N THR A 63 10.37 -3.23 6.35
CA THR A 63 11.02 -3.82 7.52
C THR A 63 11.66 -2.74 8.39
N GLU A 64 12.38 -1.78 7.82
CA GLU A 64 13.02 -0.69 8.55
C GLU A 64 11.99 0.24 9.20
N ASP A 65 11.00 0.71 8.43
CA ASP A 65 9.96 1.65 8.88
C ASP A 65 9.06 1.06 9.97
N SER A 66 8.87 -0.27 9.96
CA SER A 66 8.13 -1.00 11.00
C SER A 66 8.96 -1.36 12.24
N GLY A 67 10.15 -0.79 12.39
CA GLY A 67 11.06 -1.09 13.50
C GLY A 67 11.50 -2.56 13.51
N ARG A 68 11.65 -3.15 12.32
CA ARG A 68 11.97 -4.57 12.08
C ARG A 68 10.91 -5.56 12.56
N CYS A 69 9.69 -5.10 12.85
CA CYS A 69 8.60 -6.00 13.18
C CYS A 69 8.21 -6.86 11.98
N ILE A 70 7.86 -6.26 10.84
CA ILE A 70 7.42 -7.00 9.66
C ILE A 70 8.64 -7.38 8.83
N GLN A 71 8.75 -8.66 8.48
CA GLN A 71 9.90 -9.20 7.78
C GLN A 71 9.44 -10.00 6.57
N PHE A 72 10.07 -9.78 5.42
CA PHE A 72 9.84 -10.56 4.22
C PHE A 72 10.95 -11.61 4.08
N VAL A 73 10.57 -12.88 4.01
CA VAL A 73 11.52 -13.99 3.88
C VAL A 73 11.22 -14.75 2.61
N GLN A 74 12.21 -14.86 1.73
CA GLN A 74 12.04 -15.65 0.52
C GLN A 74 11.93 -17.14 0.88
N ASP A 75 10.85 -17.79 0.47
CA ASP A 75 10.73 -19.24 0.49
C ASP A 75 11.44 -19.77 -0.77
N THR A 76 12.54 -20.49 -0.57
CA THR A 76 13.34 -21.05 -1.66
C THR A 76 12.71 -22.31 -2.26
N ALA A 77 11.66 -22.86 -1.64
CA ALA A 77 10.90 -23.94 -2.25
C ALA A 77 10.21 -23.43 -3.52
N THR A 78 10.53 -24.04 -4.66
CA THR A 78 9.98 -23.63 -5.97
C THR A 78 8.70 -24.37 -6.34
N THR A 79 8.39 -25.48 -5.64
CA THR A 79 7.23 -26.33 -5.91
C THR A 79 6.62 -26.87 -4.62
N GLY A 80 5.32 -27.18 -4.66
CA GLY A 80 4.62 -27.87 -3.58
C GLY A 80 4.11 -26.96 -2.46
N PRO A 81 3.39 -27.54 -1.49
CA PRO A 81 2.83 -26.80 -0.38
C PRO A 81 3.94 -26.13 0.43
N GLY A 82 3.74 -24.87 0.79
CA GLY A 82 4.63 -24.18 1.72
C GLY A 82 4.57 -24.83 3.10
N SER A 83 5.67 -24.76 3.86
CA SER A 83 5.68 -25.10 5.29
C SER A 83 4.89 -24.11 6.16
N ALA A 84 4.52 -22.98 5.57
CA ALA A 84 3.66 -21.95 6.14
C ALA A 84 2.96 -21.21 4.99
N PRO A 85 1.91 -20.42 5.29
CA PRO A 85 1.34 -19.49 4.31
C PRO A 85 2.40 -18.60 3.65
N PHE A 86 2.30 -18.42 2.34
CA PHE A 86 3.21 -17.60 1.56
C PHE A 86 2.46 -16.87 0.44
N VAL A 87 3.04 -15.77 -0.06
CA VAL A 87 2.59 -15.12 -1.29
C VAL A 87 3.43 -15.61 -2.48
N GLN A 88 2.77 -15.99 -3.56
CA GLN A 88 3.37 -16.25 -4.87
C GLN A 88 3.27 -14.96 -5.70
N ILE A 89 4.40 -14.26 -5.87
CA ILE A 89 4.45 -13.02 -6.64
C ILE A 89 4.88 -13.36 -8.07
N ASN A 90 3.97 -13.22 -9.02
CA ASN A 90 4.22 -13.52 -10.43
C ASN A 90 4.25 -12.24 -11.28
N HIS A 91 4.98 -12.28 -12.38
CA HIS A 91 5.03 -11.18 -13.35
C HIS A 91 3.69 -11.00 -14.11
N ALA A 92 2.97 -12.10 -14.33
CA ALA A 92 1.66 -12.13 -14.98
C ALA A 92 0.79 -13.23 -14.36
N PHE A 93 -0.51 -13.22 -14.65
CA PHE A 93 -1.34 -14.38 -14.31
C PHE A 93 -0.84 -15.59 -15.09
N PRO A 94 -1.00 -16.82 -14.54
CA PRO A 94 -0.78 -18.03 -15.33
C PRO A 94 -1.51 -17.93 -16.68
N PRO A 95 -0.91 -18.43 -17.78
CA PRO A 95 -1.45 -18.24 -19.12
C PRO A 95 -2.94 -18.54 -19.21
N PRO A 96 -3.72 -17.70 -19.92
CA PRO A 96 -3.28 -16.60 -20.81
C PRO A 96 -3.34 -15.17 -20.20
N GLY A 97 -3.35 -15.01 -18.88
CA GLY A 97 -3.75 -13.73 -18.27
C GLY A 97 -2.68 -12.63 -18.23
N ASN A 98 -2.90 -11.53 -18.96
CA ASN A 98 -2.22 -10.26 -18.71
C ASN A 98 -3.07 -9.39 -17.79
N ASN A 99 -2.47 -8.79 -16.76
CA ASN A 99 -3.15 -7.80 -15.92
C ASN A 99 -2.76 -6.39 -16.33
N ALA A 100 -3.75 -5.51 -16.49
CA ALA A 100 -3.50 -4.12 -16.89
C ALA A 100 -2.73 -3.32 -15.82
N ALA A 101 -2.75 -3.76 -14.56
CA ALA A 101 -1.98 -3.15 -13.48
C ALA A 101 -1.48 -4.20 -12.48
N CYS A 102 -0.50 -3.83 -11.66
CA CYS A 102 -0.13 -4.64 -10.50
C CYS A 102 -1.33 -4.90 -9.60
N TRP A 103 -1.28 -5.99 -8.86
CA TRP A 103 -2.44 -6.48 -8.16
C TRP A 103 -2.11 -7.42 -7.00
N THR A 104 -2.78 -7.25 -5.86
CA THR A 104 -2.75 -8.20 -4.74
C THR A 104 -4.10 -8.22 -4.01
N TYR A 105 -4.39 -9.33 -3.33
CA TYR A 105 -5.42 -9.33 -2.30
C TYR A 105 -4.99 -8.45 -1.10
N PRO A 106 -5.95 -7.80 -0.41
CA PRO A 106 -5.68 -7.08 0.81
C PRO A 106 -5.41 -8.07 1.95
N GLY A 107 -4.16 -8.18 2.40
CA GLY A 107 -3.82 -9.05 3.53
C GLY A 107 -3.75 -10.53 3.15
N PHE A 108 -4.12 -11.39 4.09
CA PHE A 108 -4.08 -12.84 3.98
C PHE A 108 -5.47 -13.42 3.72
N HIS A 109 -5.61 -14.21 2.67
CA HIS A 109 -6.84 -14.97 2.40
C HIS A 109 -6.91 -16.24 3.26
N ARG A 110 -7.87 -16.31 4.19
CA ARG A 110 -8.00 -17.39 5.19
C ARG A 110 -8.16 -18.79 4.58
N GLY A 111 -8.70 -18.90 3.36
CA GLY A 111 -8.81 -20.16 2.63
C GLY A 111 -7.47 -20.81 2.24
N GLN A 112 -6.33 -20.14 2.42
CA GLN A 112 -5.02 -20.75 2.16
C GLN A 112 -4.58 -21.75 3.23
N LEU A 113 -5.13 -21.64 4.45
CA LEU A 113 -4.76 -22.52 5.57
C LEU A 113 -5.03 -24.00 5.28
N SER A 114 -6.01 -24.30 4.42
CA SER A 114 -6.39 -25.68 4.10
C SER A 114 -5.63 -26.28 2.91
N SER A 115 -4.94 -25.47 2.12
CA SER A 115 -4.51 -25.86 0.78
C SER A 115 -3.01 -25.67 0.54
N ASN A 116 -2.34 -24.82 1.34
CA ASN A 116 -0.91 -24.51 1.20
C ASN A 116 -0.47 -24.10 -0.23
N ILE A 117 -1.44 -23.71 -1.06
CA ILE A 117 -1.25 -23.14 -2.40
C ILE A 117 -1.19 -21.64 -2.15
N GLY A 118 0.00 -21.03 -2.23
CA GLY A 118 0.21 -19.66 -1.79
C GLY A 118 -0.74 -18.63 -2.42
N GLN A 119 -0.80 -17.44 -1.82
CA GLN A 119 -1.58 -16.33 -2.32
C GLN A 119 -1.00 -15.80 -3.62
N LEU A 120 -1.75 -15.79 -4.72
CA LEU A 120 -1.28 -15.11 -5.92
C LEU A 120 -1.25 -13.59 -5.73
N ALA A 121 -0.16 -12.96 -6.13
CA ALA A 121 -0.05 -11.53 -6.37
C ALA A 121 0.66 -11.29 -7.71
N ILE A 122 0.30 -10.22 -8.40
CA ILE A 122 0.86 -9.85 -9.71
C ILE A 122 1.62 -8.53 -9.58
N ALA A 123 2.91 -8.56 -9.91
CA ALA A 123 3.75 -7.37 -9.90
C ALA A 123 4.66 -7.39 -11.12
N PHE A 124 4.80 -6.27 -11.82
CA PHE A 124 5.60 -6.15 -13.03
C PHE A 124 6.11 -4.72 -13.20
N GLY A 125 7.20 -4.57 -13.96
CA GLY A 125 7.77 -3.28 -14.35
C GLY A 125 7.29 -2.82 -15.72
N ALA A 126 7.69 -1.62 -16.12
CA ALA A 126 7.25 -1.02 -17.38
C ALA A 126 7.96 -1.61 -18.61
N THR A 127 9.13 -2.21 -18.43
CA THR A 127 9.95 -2.75 -19.51
C THR A 127 9.37 -4.08 -20.00
N GLY A 128 9.19 -4.22 -21.31
CA GLY A 128 8.78 -5.50 -21.91
C GLY A 128 7.32 -5.91 -21.68
N THR A 129 6.48 -5.00 -21.15
CA THR A 129 5.03 -5.22 -20.98
C THR A 129 4.22 -4.25 -21.83
N THR A 130 3.04 -4.68 -22.30
CA THR A 130 2.05 -3.80 -22.93
C THR A 130 1.32 -2.92 -21.90
N ASN A 131 1.53 -3.18 -20.61
CA ASN A 131 0.77 -2.59 -19.51
C ASN A 131 1.62 -1.62 -18.67
N ALA A 132 2.59 -0.94 -19.28
CA ALA A 132 3.53 -0.04 -18.60
C ALA A 132 2.84 1.02 -17.71
N ASP A 133 1.63 1.42 -18.10
CA ASP A 133 0.79 2.35 -17.34
C ASP A 133 0.38 1.82 -15.96
N GLY A 134 0.21 0.51 -15.79
CA GLY A 134 -0.18 -0.12 -14.54
C GLY A 134 0.96 -0.83 -13.80
N ALA A 135 2.20 -0.74 -14.31
CA ALA A 135 3.37 -1.30 -13.65
C ALA A 135 3.63 -0.64 -12.28
N CYS A 136 4.23 -1.39 -11.36
CA CYS A 136 4.56 -0.97 -9.99
C CYS A 136 6.00 -1.31 -9.60
N LEU A 137 6.79 -1.91 -10.51
CA LEU A 137 8.21 -2.24 -10.28
C LEU A 137 9.13 -1.52 -11.27
N GLY A 138 10.42 -1.51 -10.96
CA GLY A 138 11.46 -0.88 -11.76
C GLY A 138 11.90 0.49 -11.21
N ALA A 139 12.83 1.13 -11.92
CA ALA A 139 13.43 2.39 -11.49
C ALA A 139 12.39 3.49 -11.31
N GLY A 140 12.41 4.15 -10.14
CA GLY A 140 11.48 5.23 -9.80
C GLY A 140 10.10 4.75 -9.36
N ARG A 141 9.88 3.44 -9.19
CA ARG A 141 8.62 2.82 -8.73
C ARG A 141 8.70 2.28 -7.30
N GLU A 142 9.70 2.69 -6.54
CA GLU A 142 9.96 2.17 -5.19
C GLU A 142 8.73 2.40 -4.29
N ARG A 143 8.08 3.56 -4.43
CA ARG A 143 6.85 3.90 -3.72
C ARG A 143 5.70 2.96 -4.08
N ASP A 144 5.62 2.54 -5.34
CA ASP A 144 4.54 1.69 -5.83
C ASP A 144 4.70 0.25 -5.39
N ALA A 145 5.94 -0.22 -5.45
CA ALA A 145 6.34 -1.50 -4.90
C ALA A 145 6.00 -1.56 -3.40
N MET A 146 6.29 -0.48 -2.65
CA MET A 146 5.93 -0.41 -1.23
C MET A 146 4.41 -0.42 -1.02
N ALA A 147 3.64 0.40 -1.72
CA ALA A 147 2.19 0.37 -1.56
C ALA A 147 1.60 -0.98 -1.96
N PHE A 148 2.21 -1.66 -2.95
CA PHE A 148 1.83 -3.03 -3.30
C PHE A 148 2.02 -4.00 -2.16
N LEU A 149 3.17 -3.95 -1.51
CA LEU A 149 3.44 -4.78 -0.34
C LEU A 149 2.57 -4.38 0.85
N VAL A 150 2.26 -3.10 1.05
CA VAL A 150 1.38 -2.63 2.12
C VAL A 150 -0.07 -3.06 1.90
N ASN A 151 -0.53 -3.06 0.64
CA ASN A 151 -1.80 -3.67 0.28
C ASN A 151 -1.79 -5.18 0.56
N LEU A 152 -0.71 -5.89 0.18
CA LEU A 152 -0.52 -7.30 0.51
C LEU A 152 -0.53 -7.57 2.03
N LEU A 153 -0.09 -6.61 2.85
CA LEU A 153 -0.13 -6.69 4.31
C LEU A 153 -1.52 -6.42 4.90
N GLY A 154 -2.47 -5.93 4.10
CA GLY A 154 -3.88 -5.75 4.48
C GLY A 154 -4.29 -4.33 4.82
N GLN A 155 -3.51 -3.32 4.43
CA GLN A 155 -4.04 -1.97 4.28
C GLN A 155 -4.75 -1.84 2.93
N HIS A 156 -5.74 -0.96 2.87
CA HIS A 156 -6.40 -0.57 1.63
C HIS A 156 -5.81 0.72 1.10
N ASN A 157 -5.99 0.95 -0.19
CA ASN A 157 -5.58 2.19 -0.82
C ASN A 157 -6.28 3.41 -0.18
N GLU A 158 -5.50 4.38 0.29
CA GLU A 158 -6.02 5.60 0.92
C GLU A 158 -6.95 6.38 -0.03
N TRP A 159 -6.58 6.47 -1.30
CA TRP A 159 -7.39 7.12 -2.35
C TRP A 159 -8.68 6.36 -2.68
N GLN A 160 -8.90 5.15 -2.13
CA GLN A 160 -10.14 4.38 -2.25
C GLN A 160 -11.04 4.51 -1.02
N ARG A 161 -10.67 5.25 0.03
CA ARG A 161 -11.52 5.38 1.22
C ARG A 161 -12.92 5.94 0.89
N SER A 162 -13.90 5.52 1.69
CA SER A 162 -15.28 6.01 1.59
C SER A 162 -15.43 7.51 1.89
N ASP A 163 -14.53 8.09 2.68
CA ASP A 163 -14.53 9.51 3.05
C ASP A 163 -13.65 10.38 2.13
N ARG A 164 -13.07 9.81 1.07
CA ARG A 164 -12.12 10.50 0.19
C ARG A 164 -12.69 11.76 -0.47
N GLU A 165 -13.99 11.82 -0.72
CA GLU A 165 -14.62 12.98 -1.38
C GLU A 165 -14.61 14.24 -0.50
N SER A 166 -14.35 14.10 0.81
CA SER A 166 -14.16 15.23 1.72
C SER A 166 -12.78 15.90 1.59
N VAL A 167 -11.82 15.21 0.99
CA VAL A 167 -10.43 15.68 0.84
C VAL A 167 -9.94 15.68 -0.62
N MET A 168 -10.60 14.96 -1.52
CA MET A 168 -10.29 14.86 -2.94
C MET A 168 -11.45 15.43 -3.76
N THR A 169 -11.15 16.33 -4.68
CA THR A 169 -12.08 16.82 -5.68
C THR A 169 -11.76 16.16 -7.03
N PHE A 170 -12.75 15.54 -7.66
CA PHE A 170 -12.61 14.90 -8.96
C PHE A 170 -13.11 15.82 -10.07
N GLY A 171 -12.49 15.74 -11.26
CA GLY A 171 -12.93 16.49 -12.43
C GLY A 171 -14.31 16.06 -12.98
N ALA A 172 -14.86 14.95 -12.47
CA ALA A 172 -16.17 14.42 -12.83
C ALA A 172 -16.88 13.82 -11.60
N THR A 173 -18.21 13.88 -11.59
CA THR A 173 -19.06 13.46 -10.45
C THR A 173 -19.54 12.01 -10.55
N ASP A 174 -19.45 11.39 -11.73
CA ASP A 174 -19.87 10.02 -12.02
C ASP A 174 -18.69 9.12 -12.40
N ASP A 175 -18.94 7.81 -12.43
CA ASP A 175 -17.89 6.81 -12.63
C ASP A 175 -17.36 6.83 -14.06
N ALA A 176 -18.25 7.03 -15.04
CA ALA A 176 -17.89 7.12 -16.45
C ALA A 176 -17.01 8.36 -16.72
N GLY A 177 -17.40 9.54 -16.22
CA GLY A 177 -16.63 10.76 -16.37
C GLY A 177 -15.26 10.67 -15.69
N ARG A 178 -15.17 10.08 -14.49
CA ARG A 178 -13.88 9.86 -13.83
C ARG A 178 -12.99 8.89 -14.62
N ASN A 179 -13.56 7.84 -15.17
CA ASN A 179 -12.81 6.90 -15.99
C ASN A 179 -12.34 7.49 -17.33
N ASN A 180 -13.04 8.50 -17.85
CA ASN A 180 -12.56 9.27 -19.01
C ASN A 180 -11.31 10.09 -18.73
N LEU A 181 -10.99 10.37 -17.45
CA LEU A 181 -9.73 11.00 -17.04
C LEU A 181 -8.57 10.00 -16.93
N VAL A 182 -8.85 8.70 -16.99
CA VAL A 182 -7.85 7.63 -16.87
C VAL A 182 -7.33 7.22 -18.25
N LYS A 183 -6.07 6.77 -18.30
CA LYS A 183 -5.44 6.19 -19.50
C LYS A 183 -6.28 5.03 -20.05
N THR A 184 -6.43 4.97 -21.38
CA THR A 184 -7.28 3.98 -22.05
C THR A 184 -6.88 2.53 -21.75
N SER A 185 -5.59 2.25 -21.64
CA SER A 185 -5.02 0.95 -21.24
C SER A 185 -5.52 0.45 -19.87
N LEU A 186 -6.04 1.36 -19.05
CA LEU A 186 -6.48 1.13 -17.68
C LEU A 186 -7.97 1.39 -17.45
N ALA A 187 -8.70 1.81 -18.49
CA ALA A 187 -10.11 2.21 -18.38
C ALA A 187 -11.01 1.07 -17.84
N SER A 188 -10.68 -0.18 -18.12
CA SER A 188 -11.43 -1.35 -17.59
C SER A 188 -11.34 -1.50 -16.07
N LYS A 189 -10.44 -0.78 -15.41
CA LYS A 189 -10.21 -0.88 -13.96
C LYS A 189 -11.05 0.10 -13.15
N MET A 190 -11.61 1.13 -13.78
CA MET A 190 -12.50 2.11 -13.14
C MET A 190 -11.94 2.69 -11.83
N PHE A 191 -10.62 2.81 -11.69
CA PHE A 191 -9.93 3.07 -10.41
C PHE A 191 -10.70 4.04 -9.49
N PHE A 192 -11.00 5.23 -10.02
CA PHE A 192 -11.56 6.36 -9.27
C PHE A 192 -13.09 6.43 -9.24
N GLY A 193 -13.79 5.43 -9.80
CA GLY A 193 -15.24 5.32 -9.71
C GLY A 193 -15.71 5.27 -8.25
N LYS A 194 -16.91 5.79 -7.98
CA LYS A 194 -17.59 5.67 -6.69
C LYS A 194 -17.86 4.21 -6.35
N GLY A 195 -18.17 3.36 -7.34
CA GLY A 195 -18.29 1.91 -7.13
C GLY A 195 -17.03 1.26 -6.57
N ASN A 196 -15.88 1.93 -6.73
CA ASN A 196 -14.56 1.45 -6.31
C ASN A 196 -14.06 2.11 -5.02
N GLN A 197 -14.95 2.82 -4.32
CA GLN A 197 -14.71 3.18 -2.94
C GLN A 197 -14.78 1.93 -2.06
N LEU A 198 -13.93 1.90 -1.05
CA LEU A 198 -13.97 0.91 0.00
C LEU A 198 -15.30 1.02 0.74
N SER A 199 -16.06 -0.07 0.76
CA SER A 199 -17.31 -0.16 1.50
C SER A 199 -17.11 -0.86 2.85
N ASP A 200 -17.97 -0.54 3.81
CA ASP A 200 -17.89 -0.92 5.23
C ASP A 200 -18.01 -2.43 5.58
N PRO A 201 -18.32 -3.42 4.70
CA PRO A 201 -18.03 -4.80 5.10
C PRO A 201 -16.56 -5.19 4.91
N TYR A 202 -15.81 -4.47 4.06
CA TYR A 202 -14.51 -4.94 3.56
C TYR A 202 -13.33 -4.25 4.25
N GLY A 203 -13.49 -3.01 4.69
CA GLY A 203 -12.46 -2.34 5.47
C GLY A 203 -13.02 -1.30 6.42
N THR A 204 -12.16 -0.88 7.35
CA THR A 204 -12.47 0.13 8.35
C THR A 204 -11.48 1.27 8.19
N ASN A 205 -11.96 2.48 7.92
CA ASN A 205 -11.15 3.69 8.00
C ASN A 205 -10.67 3.84 9.45
N GLN A 206 -9.37 3.77 9.66
CA GLN A 206 -8.77 4.17 10.92
C GLN A 206 -8.44 5.66 10.80
N GLY A 207 -9.01 6.46 11.70
CA GLY A 207 -8.83 7.92 11.85
C GLY A 207 -8.88 8.75 10.57
N THR A 208 -8.08 9.82 10.51
CA THR A 208 -8.20 10.86 9.47
C THR A 208 -7.64 10.40 8.13
N PHE A 209 -8.02 11.07 7.04
CA PHE A 209 -7.41 10.83 5.73
C PHE A 209 -5.93 11.28 5.74
N ASP A 210 -5.03 10.44 5.24
CA ASP A 210 -3.59 10.69 5.20
C ASP A 210 -3.08 10.87 3.75
N PRO A 211 -2.94 12.10 3.26
CA PRO A 211 -2.40 12.34 1.92
C PRO A 211 -0.93 11.89 1.77
N LEU A 212 -0.22 11.67 2.88
CA LEU A 212 1.17 11.20 2.89
C LEU A 212 1.27 9.67 2.94
N SER A 213 0.14 8.96 3.06
CA SER A 213 0.12 7.49 3.07
C SER A 213 0.83 6.95 1.84
N ILE A 214 1.64 5.92 2.03
CA ILE A 214 2.28 5.16 0.94
C ILE A 214 1.23 4.57 -0.02
N THR A 215 0.01 4.34 0.46
CA THR A 215 -1.10 3.82 -0.33
C THR A 215 -1.94 4.90 -1.03
N MET A 216 -1.62 6.18 -0.85
CA MET A 216 -2.17 7.28 -1.64
C MET A 216 -1.49 7.33 -3.02
N ILE A 217 -2.19 7.61 -4.12
CA ILE A 217 -1.55 7.87 -5.43
C ILE A 217 -1.38 9.36 -5.68
N SER A 218 -0.43 9.75 -6.55
CA SER A 218 -0.44 11.11 -7.09
C SER A 218 -1.66 11.35 -7.98
N SER A 219 -2.04 12.61 -8.16
CA SER A 219 -3.18 13.04 -8.97
C SER A 219 -3.02 12.79 -10.46
N GLU A 220 -1.78 12.75 -10.93
CA GLU A 220 -1.37 12.49 -12.31
C GLU A 220 -1.20 10.99 -12.57
N ARG A 221 -1.08 10.19 -11.50
CA ARG A 221 -0.96 8.75 -11.62
C ARG A 221 -2.24 8.17 -12.21
N TYR A 222 -2.09 7.45 -13.31
CA TYR A 222 -3.16 6.94 -14.17
C TYR A 222 -3.92 7.99 -14.98
N SER A 223 -3.60 9.28 -14.83
CA SER A 223 -4.22 10.30 -15.67
C SER A 223 -3.88 10.06 -17.14
N ARG A 224 -4.90 10.21 -18.00
CA ARG A 224 -4.76 10.25 -19.45
C ARG A 224 -3.89 11.40 -19.90
N ASP A 225 -3.97 12.52 -19.20
CA ASP A 225 -3.26 13.76 -19.48
C ASP A 225 -2.69 14.33 -18.19
N ALA A 226 -1.37 14.44 -18.10
CA ALA A 226 -0.69 14.95 -16.90
C ALA A 226 -1.08 16.40 -16.56
N SER A 227 -1.52 17.19 -17.55
CA SER A 227 -2.03 18.55 -17.34
C SER A 227 -3.46 18.58 -16.77
N ASN A 228 -4.18 17.46 -16.89
CA ASN A 228 -5.54 17.28 -16.39
C ASN A 228 -5.60 16.08 -15.42
N PRO A 229 -5.17 16.27 -14.16
CA PRO A 229 -5.14 15.19 -13.17
C PRO A 229 -6.54 14.61 -12.88
N VAL A 230 -6.59 13.35 -12.43
CA VAL A 230 -7.87 12.68 -12.16
C VAL A 230 -8.61 13.27 -10.95
N PHE A 231 -7.84 13.74 -9.96
CA PHE A 231 -8.34 14.43 -8.78
C PHE A 231 -7.38 15.52 -8.34
N ARG A 232 -7.84 16.38 -7.42
CA ARG A 232 -7.02 17.36 -6.70
C ARG A 232 -7.28 17.21 -5.21
N LEU A 233 -6.24 17.33 -4.39
CA LEU A 233 -6.42 17.39 -2.94
C LEU A 233 -6.89 18.78 -2.52
N ALA A 234 -7.73 18.82 -1.48
CA ALA A 234 -8.17 20.05 -0.86
C ALA A 234 -7.01 20.75 -0.14
N ASN A 235 -7.18 22.06 0.13
CA ASN A 235 -6.27 22.85 0.98
C ASN A 235 -4.79 22.84 0.54
N SER A 236 -4.52 22.64 -0.75
CA SER A 236 -3.15 22.54 -1.29
C SER A 236 -2.30 21.42 -0.66
N GLN A 237 -2.94 20.39 -0.11
CA GLN A 237 -2.22 19.21 0.38
C GLN A 237 -1.49 18.52 -0.78
N GLN A 238 -0.36 17.90 -0.46
CA GLN A 238 0.44 17.16 -1.42
C GLN A 238 0.45 15.68 -1.06
N VAL A 239 0.55 14.85 -2.10
CA VAL A 239 0.74 13.41 -1.93
C VAL A 239 2.19 13.16 -1.51
N GLY A 240 2.40 12.20 -0.59
CA GLY A 240 3.73 11.78 -0.18
C GLY A 240 4.58 11.33 -1.38
N GLN A 241 5.80 11.84 -1.51
CA GLN A 241 6.69 11.56 -2.65
C GLN A 241 7.81 10.54 -2.37
N LYS A 242 7.99 10.16 -1.11
CA LYS A 242 9.02 9.23 -0.64
C LYS A 242 8.50 7.80 -0.70
N ALA A 243 9.40 6.85 -0.95
CA ALA A 243 9.15 5.43 -0.72
C ALA A 243 9.42 5.15 0.76
N ALA A 244 8.50 5.56 1.64
CA ALA A 244 8.56 5.33 3.08
C ALA A 244 7.13 5.26 3.65
N LEU A 245 6.91 4.47 4.69
CA LEU A 245 5.64 4.49 5.42
C LEU A 245 5.45 5.86 6.07
N SER A 246 4.25 6.43 5.95
CA SER A 246 3.90 7.54 6.85
C SER A 246 3.86 7.04 8.30
N VAL A 247 3.88 7.97 9.26
CA VAL A 247 3.70 7.60 10.68
C VAL A 247 2.39 6.83 10.85
N ALA A 248 1.35 7.24 10.11
CA ALA A 248 0.03 6.66 10.22
C ALA A 248 -0.06 5.27 9.56
N ASP A 249 0.57 5.07 8.40
CA ASP A 249 0.70 3.74 7.77
C ASP A 249 1.41 2.78 8.72
N CYS A 250 2.53 3.21 9.31
CA CYS A 250 3.26 2.40 10.26
C CYS A 250 2.40 2.05 11.48
N GLN A 251 1.70 3.03 12.07
CA GLN A 251 0.84 2.78 13.23
C GLN A 251 -0.29 1.81 12.90
N ALA A 252 -0.86 1.93 11.71
CA ALA A 252 -1.89 1.04 11.22
C ALA A 252 -1.35 -0.39 11.04
N LEU A 253 -0.14 -0.58 10.47
CA LEU A 253 0.52 -1.88 10.44
C LEU A 253 0.83 -2.42 11.85
N MET A 254 1.31 -1.59 12.77
CA MET A 254 1.57 -2.00 14.16
C MET A 254 0.30 -2.39 14.90
N SER A 255 -0.85 -1.79 14.57
CA SER A 255 -2.14 -2.21 15.12
C SER A 255 -2.55 -3.61 14.66
N MET A 256 -2.17 -4.00 13.43
CA MET A 256 -2.45 -5.33 12.87
C MET A 256 -1.44 -6.38 13.35
N TYR A 257 -0.14 -6.05 13.34
CA TYR A 257 0.96 -6.98 13.51
C TYR A 257 1.62 -6.92 14.89
N GLY A 258 1.28 -5.93 15.72
CA GLY A 258 1.92 -5.66 17.02
C GLY A 258 1.95 -6.85 17.97
N ARG A 259 0.98 -7.76 17.86
CA ARG A 259 0.95 -9.00 18.66
C ARG A 259 2.02 -10.03 18.28
N TYR A 260 2.56 -9.93 17.06
CA TYR A 260 3.59 -10.81 16.52
C TYR A 260 4.99 -10.21 16.59
N CYS A 261 5.10 -8.88 16.78
CA CYS A 261 6.39 -8.21 16.87
C CYS A 261 7.16 -8.70 18.12
N PRO A 262 8.42 -9.16 17.97
CA PRO A 262 9.24 -9.45 19.12
C PRO A 262 9.49 -8.17 19.92
N PRO A 263 9.59 -8.24 21.26
CA PRO A 263 10.03 -7.09 22.04
C PRO A 263 11.45 -6.69 21.62
N THR A 264 11.70 -5.40 21.44
CA THR A 264 13.03 -4.83 21.20
C THR A 264 13.72 -4.59 22.54
N GLY A 265 14.84 -5.28 22.80
CA GLY A 265 15.67 -5.04 23.98
C GLY A 265 14.92 -5.18 25.30
N SER A 266 14.67 -4.05 25.97
CA SER A 266 14.07 -3.89 27.31
C SER A 266 12.63 -4.39 27.49
N GLY A 267 12.11 -5.22 26.56
CA GLY A 267 10.73 -5.69 26.59
C GLY A 267 9.73 -4.75 25.90
N SER A 268 10.17 -3.59 25.40
CA SER A 268 9.30 -2.65 24.68
C SER A 268 9.01 -3.14 23.27
N ARG A 269 7.78 -2.96 22.78
CA ARG A 269 7.43 -3.30 21.39
C ARG A 269 8.01 -2.27 20.43
N PRO A 270 8.37 -2.67 19.19
CA PRO A 270 8.71 -1.71 18.13
C PRO A 270 7.66 -0.61 18.04
N THR A 271 8.11 0.63 18.03
CA THR A 271 7.27 1.81 17.81
C THR A 271 7.62 2.43 16.47
N CYS A 272 6.62 2.97 15.80
CA CYS A 272 6.85 3.83 14.64
C CYS A 272 7.73 5.01 15.02
N THR A 273 8.55 5.47 14.08
CA THR A 273 9.27 6.73 14.27
C THR A 273 8.24 7.83 14.50
N THR A 274 8.50 8.70 15.48
CA THR A 274 7.67 9.89 15.71
C THR A 274 7.99 10.99 14.70
N ALA A 275 9.19 10.94 14.12
CA ALA A 275 9.56 11.76 12.97
C ALA A 275 8.90 11.18 11.72
N ASP A 276 7.98 11.95 11.15
CA ASP A 276 7.39 11.63 9.86
C ASP A 276 8.46 11.78 8.77
N PRO A 277 8.71 10.74 7.95
CA PRO A 277 9.71 10.84 6.88
C PRO A 277 9.37 11.94 5.87
N TYR A 278 8.13 12.40 5.79
CA TYR A 278 7.68 13.49 4.93
C TYR A 278 7.82 14.88 5.56
N ALA A 279 8.23 14.99 6.82
CA ALA A 279 8.50 16.30 7.45
C ALA A 279 9.63 17.04 6.71
N ALA A 280 9.47 18.35 6.56
CA ALA A 280 10.46 19.20 5.88
C ALA A 280 11.84 19.05 6.54
N GLY A 281 12.86 18.67 5.74
CA GLY A 281 14.23 18.46 6.21
C GLY A 281 14.59 17.04 6.66
N ALA A 282 13.67 16.08 6.61
CA ALA A 282 14.00 14.68 6.88
C ALA A 282 14.92 14.11 5.78
N VAL A 283 16.20 13.91 6.11
CA VAL A 283 17.16 13.16 5.28
C VAL A 283 16.85 11.67 5.48
N LEU A 284 16.40 11.00 4.41
CA LEU A 284 16.28 9.53 4.45
C LEU A 284 17.68 8.91 4.54
N PRO A 285 17.85 7.77 5.21
CA PRO A 285 19.05 6.97 5.05
C PRO A 285 19.29 6.76 3.56
N ASN A 286 20.49 7.10 3.09
CA ASN A 286 20.83 7.10 1.68
C ASN A 286 20.95 5.65 1.17
N ASN A 287 19.81 5.01 0.90
CA ASN A 287 19.72 3.63 0.40
C ASN A 287 19.88 3.54 -1.14
N GLY A 288 20.58 4.50 -1.76
CA GLY A 288 20.94 4.44 -3.19
C GLY A 288 19.80 4.69 -4.18
N ALA A 289 18.65 5.22 -3.73
CA ALA A 289 17.53 5.56 -4.62
C ALA A 289 17.79 6.87 -5.39
N ASN A 290 17.80 6.77 -6.72
CA ASN A 290 18.12 7.82 -7.67
C ASN A 290 17.06 8.95 -7.66
N THR A 291 17.45 10.20 -7.43
CA THR A 291 16.57 11.36 -7.19
C THR A 291 15.98 11.99 -8.48
N ASN A 292 15.36 11.20 -9.35
CA ASN A 292 14.65 11.76 -10.52
C ASN A 292 13.20 12.11 -10.16
N THR A 293 12.98 13.38 -9.81
CA THR A 293 11.66 14.02 -9.73
C THR A 293 11.13 14.32 -11.14
N ALA A 294 10.29 13.45 -11.68
CA ALA A 294 9.16 13.76 -12.60
C ALA A 294 8.66 12.47 -13.27
N ASN A 295 7.83 11.72 -12.55
CA ASN A 295 6.89 10.68 -13.00
C ASN A 295 6.75 9.75 -11.80
N GLN A 296 5.83 10.08 -10.88
CA GLN A 296 5.43 9.15 -9.84
C GLN A 296 4.63 8.04 -10.52
N PRO A 297 5.13 6.80 -10.56
CA PRO A 297 4.41 5.70 -11.18
C PRO A 297 3.40 5.18 -10.12
N GLY A 298 2.81 3.99 -10.18
CA GLY A 298 1.71 3.74 -9.22
C GLY A 298 1.26 2.35 -8.88
N LEU A 299 0.30 2.42 -7.97
CA LEU A 299 -0.02 1.41 -6.97
C LEU A 299 -0.92 0.31 -7.50
N PRO A 300 -0.87 -0.88 -6.91
CA PRO A 300 -1.68 -1.98 -7.39
C PRO A 300 -3.16 -1.82 -7.06
N LEU A 301 -3.95 -2.50 -7.88
CA LEU A 301 -5.36 -2.77 -7.64
C LEU A 301 -5.54 -3.68 -6.43
N GLN A 302 -6.67 -3.48 -5.74
CA GLN A 302 -7.24 -4.46 -4.82
C GLN A 302 -8.53 -5.05 -5.43
N LEU A 303 -8.78 -6.34 -5.21
CA LEU A 303 -10.03 -7.01 -5.63
C LEU A 303 -10.97 -7.16 -4.45
N ASP A 304 -12.23 -7.43 -4.74
CA ASP A 304 -13.22 -7.83 -3.76
C ASP A 304 -13.03 -9.28 -3.27
N ALA A 305 -13.97 -9.76 -2.45
CA ALA A 305 -14.02 -11.12 -1.91
C ALA A 305 -14.14 -12.22 -2.97
N ASN A 306 -14.50 -11.88 -4.21
CA ASN A 306 -14.74 -12.84 -5.30
C ASN A 306 -13.58 -12.88 -6.31
N GLY A 307 -12.49 -12.16 -6.05
CA GLY A 307 -11.39 -12.07 -7.01
C GLY A 307 -11.76 -11.26 -8.25
N ASN A 308 -12.75 -10.37 -8.16
CA ASN A 308 -13.05 -9.38 -9.20
C ASN A 308 -12.33 -8.07 -8.85
N PRO A 309 -11.77 -7.32 -9.83
CA PRO A 309 -11.43 -5.91 -9.60
C PRO A 309 -12.62 -5.27 -8.93
N VAL A 310 -12.43 -4.51 -7.84
CA VAL A 310 -13.58 -3.79 -7.27
C VAL A 310 -14.18 -3.03 -8.45
N LEU A 311 -15.37 -3.49 -8.80
CA LEU A 311 -16.29 -3.16 -9.86
C LEU A 311 -17.58 -3.71 -9.26
N ARG A 312 -18.47 -2.82 -8.84
CA ARG A 312 -19.89 -3.16 -8.88
C ARG A 312 -20.39 -2.83 -10.27
#